data_AF-A0A1I7XZ48-F1
#
_entry.id   AF-A0A1I7XZ48-F1
#
_cell.length_a   1.000
_cell.length_b   1.000
_cell.length_c   1.000
_cell.angle_alpha   90.00
_cell.angle_beta   90.00
_cell.angle_gamma   90.00
#
_symmetry.space_group_name_H-M   'P 1'
#
loop_
_entity.id
_entity.type
_entity.pdbx_description
1 polymer ?
#
loop_
_entity_poly.entity_id
_entity_poly.type
_entity_poly.pdbx_seq_one_letter_code
_entity_poly.pdbx_strand_id
1 'polypeptide(L)' 'IDAASRVDEVVLASGDGDFDLLLERVINRHGAEAVAYGVPGLTANSLIRAATRYVPIEGALLLKH' A
#
# COMPACT_ATOMS: atom_id res chain seq x y z
N ILE A 1 0.77 14.68 -1.37
CA ILE A 1 1.72 13.98 -2.27
C ILE A 1 3.12 14.60 -2.25
N ASP A 2 3.30 15.88 -1.88
CA ASP A 2 4.64 16.47 -1.70
C ASP A 2 5.57 15.75 -0.71
N ALA A 3 5.01 14.96 0.22
CA ALA A 3 5.83 14.14 1.11
C ALA A 3 6.51 12.95 0.38
N ALA A 4 5.95 12.47 -0.74
CA ALA A 4 6.45 11.31 -1.46
C ALA A 4 7.81 11.56 -2.13
N SER A 5 8.14 12.80 -2.47
CA SER A 5 9.47 13.16 -3.01
C SER A 5 10.58 13.22 -1.94
N ARG A 6 10.22 13.06 -0.67
CA ARG A 6 11.13 13.21 0.48
C ARG A 6 11.38 11.91 1.22
N VAL A 7 10.85 10.79 0.71
CA VAL A 7 10.92 9.47 1.35
C VAL A 7 11.23 8.42 0.29
N ASP A 8 11.88 7.35 0.73
CA ASP A 8 12.17 6.20 -0.12
C ASP A 8 11.00 5.19 -0.16
N GLU A 9 10.15 5.19 0.87
CA GLU A 9 9.00 4.27 1.00
C GLU A 9 7.76 5.01 1.54
N VAL A 10 6.60 4.72 0.94
CA VAL A 10 5.28 5.11 1.41
C VAL A 10 4.52 3.85 1.83
N VAL A 11 4.08 3.80 3.08
CA VAL A 11 3.28 2.70 3.62
C VAL A 11 1.81 3.11 3.71
N LEU A 12 0.93 2.37 3.04
CA LEU A 12 -0.52 2.54 3.07
C LEU A 12 -1.17 1.34 3.77
N ALA A 13 -1.80 1.57 4.92
CA ALA A 13 -2.65 0.57 5.57
C ALA A 13 -4.10 0.75 5.10
N SER A 14 -4.48 0.07 4.02
CA SER A 14 -5.83 0.12 3.44
C SER A 14 -6.10 -1.10 2.57
N GLY A 15 -7.38 -1.49 2.50
CA GLY A 15 -7.89 -2.47 1.54
C GLY A 15 -8.56 -1.84 0.30
N ASP A 16 -8.69 -0.51 0.27
CA ASP A 16 -9.55 0.18 -0.68
C ASP A 16 -8.88 0.41 -2.05
N GLY A 17 -9.59 0.00 -3.11
CA GLY A 17 -9.14 0.11 -4.49
C GLY A 17 -9.00 1.55 -4.98
N ASP A 18 -9.69 2.51 -4.37
CA ASP A 18 -9.66 3.92 -4.78
C ASP A 18 -8.27 4.57 -4.62
N PHE A 19 -7.33 3.91 -3.92
CA PHE A 19 -5.95 4.36 -3.75
C PHE A 19 -4.96 3.80 -4.80
N ASP A 20 -5.40 2.99 -5.77
CA ASP A 20 -4.50 2.43 -6.78
C ASP A 20 -3.73 3.51 -7.56
N LEU A 21 -4.42 4.53 -8.07
CA LEU A 21 -3.83 5.69 -8.76
C LEU A 21 -2.91 6.51 -7.86
N LEU A 22 -3.15 6.52 -6.56
CA LEU A 22 -2.26 7.18 -5.60
C LEU A 22 -0.92 6.44 -5.54
N LEU A 23 -0.94 5.11 -5.39
CA LEU A 23 0.28 4.29 -5.34
C LEU A 23 1.05 4.37 -6.66
N GLU A 24 0.36 4.27 -7.79
CA GLU A 24 0.98 4.42 -9.12
C GLU A 24 1.68 5.78 -9.26
N ARG A 25 1.06 6.87 -8.76
CA ARG A 25 1.66 8.20 -8.80
C ARG A 25 2.88 8.31 -7.89
N VAL A 26 2.84 7.71 -6.70
CA VAL A 26 3.98 7.68 -5.79
C VAL A 26 5.18 7.00 -6.46
N ILE A 27 4.96 5.81 -7.04
CA ILE A 27 6.02 5.04 -7.72
C ILE A 27 6.53 5.79 -8.96
N ASN A 28 5.63 6.14 -9.89
CA ASN A 28 6.04 6.65 -11.21
C ASN A 28 6.59 8.07 -11.16
N ARG A 29 6.07 8.93 -10.27
CA ARG A 29 6.46 10.35 -10.22
C ARG A 29 7.59 10.63 -9.24
N HIS A 30 7.65 9.87 -8.15
CA HIS A 30 8.58 10.16 -7.05
C HIS A 30 9.64 9.08 -6.88
N GLY A 31 9.50 7.93 -7.54
CA GLY A 31 10.46 6.82 -7.43
C GLY A 31 10.46 6.12 -6.07
N ALA A 32 9.57 6.52 -5.16
CA ALA A 32 9.42 5.91 -3.85
C ALA A 32 8.71 4.55 -3.98
N GLU A 33 9.14 3.58 -3.17
CA GLU A 33 8.42 2.32 -3.02
C GLU A 33 7.06 2.58 -2.38
N ALA A 34 6.03 1.85 -2.85
CA ALA A 34 4.70 1.91 -2.27
C ALA A 34 4.32 0.55 -1.70
N VAL A 35 4.14 0.47 -0.38
CA VAL A 35 3.80 -0.77 0.33
C VAL A 35 2.38 -0.70 0.84
N ALA A 36 1.54 -1.64 0.41
CA ALA A 36 0.17 -1.75 0.85
C ALA A 36 0.04 -2.84 1.93
N TYR A 37 -0.49 -2.47 3.09
CA TYR A 37 -0.95 -3.39 4.12
C TYR A 37 -2.46 -3.51 4.04
N GLY A 38 -2.98 -4.72 3.87
CA GLY A 38 -4.41 -4.95 3.72
C GLY A 38 -4.86 -6.33 4.21
N VAL A 39 -6.15 -6.50 4.49
CA VAL A 39 -6.70 -7.79 4.92
C VAL A 39 -6.91 -8.68 3.69
N PRO A 40 -6.37 -9.91 3.65
CA PRO A 40 -6.60 -10.84 2.56
C PRO A 40 -8.10 -11.07 2.30
N GLY A 41 -8.51 -11.08 1.04
CA GLY A 41 -9.92 -11.25 0.65
C GLY A 41 -10.80 -10.02 0.82
N LEU A 42 -10.35 -8.99 1.55
CA LEU A 42 -11.02 -7.69 1.67
C LEU A 42 -10.24 -6.53 1.04
N THR A 43 -9.07 -6.83 0.47
CA THR A 43 -8.23 -5.87 -0.24
C THR A 43 -8.51 -5.95 -1.73
N ALA A 44 -8.75 -4.80 -2.36
CA ALA A 44 -8.96 -4.71 -3.80
C ALA A 44 -7.73 -5.21 -4.57
N ASN A 45 -7.95 -6.09 -5.56
CA ASN A 45 -6.87 -6.60 -6.41
C ASN A 45 -6.17 -5.48 -7.20
N SER A 46 -6.86 -4.37 -7.49
CA SER A 46 -6.24 -3.20 -8.13
C SER A 46 -5.18 -2.58 -7.23
N LEU A 47 -5.50 -2.38 -5.94
CA LEU A 47 -4.55 -1.85 -4.95
C LEU A 47 -3.33 -2.76 -4.79
N ILE A 48 -3.54 -4.08 -4.71
CA ILE A 48 -2.43 -5.07 -4.60
C ILE A 48 -1.50 -4.97 -5.79
N ARG A 49 -2.03 -4.82 -7.01
CA ARG A 49 -1.23 -4.70 -8.24
C ARG A 49 -0.54 -3.35 -8.37
N ALA A 50 -1.14 -2.29 -7.87
CA ALA A 50 -0.57 -0.95 -7.91
C ALA A 50 0.57 -0.76 -6.91
N ALA A 51 0.57 -1.51 -5.81
CA ALA A 51 1.64 -1.50 -4.82
C ALA A 51 2.92 -2.19 -5.34
N THR A 52 4.08 -1.66 -4.94
CA THR A 52 5.38 -2.33 -5.15
C THR A 52 5.47 -3.62 -4.33
N ARG A 53 4.90 -3.60 -3.11
CA ARG A 53 4.83 -4.74 -2.20
C ARG A 53 3.49 -4.75 -1.47
N TYR A 54 2.90 -5.93 -1.36
CA TYR A 54 1.71 -6.16 -0.53
C TYR A 54 2.10 -6.95 0.72
N VAL A 55 1.64 -6.51 1.88
CA VAL A 55 1.84 -7.17 3.17
C VAL A 55 0.47 -7.51 3.76
N PRO A 56 0.10 -8.80 3.85
CA PRO A 56 -1.20 -9.18 4.38
C PRO A 56 -1.29 -8.90 5.89
N ILE A 57 -2.38 -8.27 6.32
CA ILE A 57 -2.74 -8.09 7.73
C ILE A 57 -3.36 -9.40 8.22
N GLU A 58 -2.52 -10.26 8.79
CA GLU A 58 -2.89 -11.56 9.37
C GLU A 58 -1.89 -11.99 10.44
N GLY A 59 -2.18 -13.09 11.15
CA GLY A 59 -1.25 -13.72 12.08
C GLY A 59 -0.69 -12.76 13.14
N ALA A 60 0.61 -12.45 13.03
CA ALA A 60 1.33 -11.59 13.98
C ALA A 60 0.86 -10.12 13.98
N LEU A 61 0.11 -9.69 12.96
CA LEU A 61 -0.45 -8.34 12.88
C LEU A 61 -1.82 -8.22 13.56
N LEU A 62 -2.37 -9.32 14.09
CA LEU A 62 -3.62 -9.33 14.85
C LEU A 62 -3.33 -9.41 16.35
N LEU A 63 -4.13 -8.71 17.15
CA LEU A 63 -4.05 -8.81 18.60
C LEU A 63 -4.40 -10.23 19.06
N LYS A 64 -3.66 -10.73 20.05
CA LYS A 64 -3.99 -11.99 20.72
C LYS A 64 -4.98 -11.69 21.85
N HIS A 65 -6.05 -12.45 21.88
CA HIS A 65 -6.95 -12.50 23.03
C HIS A 65 -6.37 -13.38 24.14
#